data_AF-A0AAV0X0E8-F1
#
_entry.id   AF-A0AAV0X0E8-F1
#
_cell.length_a   1.000
_cell.length_b   1.000
_cell.length_c   1.000
_cell.angle_alpha   90.00
_cell.angle_beta   90.00
_cell.angle_gamma   90.00
#
_symmetry.space_group_name_H-M   'P 1'
#
loop_
_entity.id
_entity.type
_entity.pdbx_description
1 polymer ?
#
loop_
_entity_poly.entity_id
_entity_poly.type
_entity_poly.pdbx_seq_one_letter_code
_entity_poly.pdbx_strand_id
1 'polypeptide(L)'
;MLWGSSPCLDLAAYGEVGDGHLNILIVSAGDTRHLLQTLAKRYKHSYKKISIYVYEPVVDMYARHIQQIALALEPIDRISLSYKVFNYLHFPQILGVLLRLRKN
;
A
#
# COMPACT_ATOMS: atom_id res chain seq x y z
N MET A 1 1.01 -16.27 -10.92
CA MET A 1 1.06 -15.25 -9.85
C MET A 1 -0.19 -15.37 -9.00
N LEU A 2 -0.06 -15.72 -7.70
CA LEU A 2 -1.15 -15.80 -6.72
C LEU A 2 -1.44 -14.44 -6.06
N TRP A 3 -1.37 -13.36 -6.84
CA TRP A 3 -1.56 -12.01 -6.31
C TRP A 3 -3.02 -11.84 -5.89
N GLY A 4 -3.24 -11.37 -4.66
CA GLY A 4 -4.59 -11.18 -4.11
C GLY A 4 -5.18 -12.37 -3.36
N SER A 5 -4.55 -13.54 -3.39
CA SER A 5 -5.02 -14.72 -2.65
C SER A 5 -4.81 -14.59 -1.14
N SER A 6 -3.83 -13.80 -0.70
CA SER A 6 -3.55 -13.49 0.70
C SER A 6 -4.09 -12.12 1.12
N PRO A 7 -4.50 -11.96 2.39
CA PRO A 7 -4.94 -10.68 2.92
C PRO A 7 -3.79 -9.66 2.99
N CYS A 8 -4.12 -8.39 2.78
CA CYS A 8 -3.15 -7.32 2.96
C CYS A 8 -2.85 -7.07 4.46
N LEU A 9 -1.59 -7.24 4.82
CA LEU A 9 -1.04 -6.98 6.16
C LEU A 9 -0.84 -5.48 6.42
N ASP A 10 -1.05 -5.10 7.67
CA ASP A 10 -0.65 -3.81 8.22
C ASP A 10 0.75 -3.96 8.84
N LEU A 11 1.77 -3.53 8.12
CA LEU A 11 3.17 -3.77 8.52
C LEU A 11 3.55 -2.98 9.78
N ALA A 12 2.87 -1.86 10.04
CA ALA A 12 3.09 -1.07 11.24
C ALA A 12 2.62 -1.77 12.52
N ALA A 13 1.73 -2.76 12.41
CA ALA A 13 1.28 -3.54 13.57
C ALA A 13 2.36 -4.49 14.13
N TYR A 14 3.45 -4.71 13.40
CA TYR A 14 4.53 -5.63 13.78
C TYR A 14 5.83 -4.90 14.17
N GLY A 15 5.87 -3.57 14.04
CA GLY A 15 7.05 -2.76 14.32
C GLY A 15 6.93 -2.03 15.65
N GLU A 16 8.03 -1.94 16.39
CA GLU A 16 8.12 -1.03 17.53
C GLU A 16 8.41 0.39 17.03
N VAL A 17 7.63 1.34 17.52
CA VAL A 17 7.84 2.76 17.21
C VAL A 17 8.71 3.35 18.32
N GLY A 18 10.02 3.32 18.14
CA GLY A 18 10.98 3.93 19.06
C GLY A 18 10.84 5.46 19.08
N ASP A 19 11.55 6.15 18.19
CA ASP A 19 11.62 7.62 18.15
C ASP A 19 10.40 8.29 17.47
N GLY A 20 9.27 7.59 17.35
CA GLY A 20 8.14 8.08 16.56
C GLY A 20 8.36 8.01 15.04
N HIS A 21 9.46 7.42 14.56
CA HIS A 21 9.73 7.18 13.14
C HIS A 21 9.72 5.68 12.86
N LEU A 22 8.74 5.23 12.08
CA LEU A 22 8.64 3.86 11.60
C LEU A 22 9.38 3.68 10.28
N ASN A 23 10.36 2.77 10.24
CA ASN A 23 11.09 2.40 9.04
C ASN A 23 10.68 0.97 8.62
N ILE A 24 10.25 0.80 7.37
CA ILE A 24 9.83 -0.49 6.82
C ILE A 24 10.65 -0.80 5.58
N LEU A 25 11.26 -1.98 5.52
CA LEU A 25 11.87 -2.53 4.33
C LEU A 25 11.02 -3.69 3.79
N ILE A 26 10.61 -3.59 2.54
CA ILE A 26 9.87 -4.62 1.81
C ILE A 26 10.81 -5.22 0.77
N VAL A 27 11.08 -6.53 0.87
CA VAL A 27 12.00 -7.25 -0.02
C VAL A 27 11.20 -8.23 -0.87
N SER A 28 11.24 -8.07 -2.19
CA SER A 28 10.66 -9.01 -3.18
C SER A 28 9.21 -9.43 -2.90
N ALA A 29 8.39 -8.52 -2.40
CA ALA A 29 7.03 -8.85 -1.97
C ALA A 29 6.07 -9.09 -3.15
N GLY A 30 6.36 -8.53 -4.33
CA GLY A 30 5.49 -8.61 -5.51
C GLY A 30 4.07 -8.03 -5.31
N ASP A 31 3.81 -7.33 -4.20
CA ASP A 31 2.48 -6.88 -3.80
C ASP A 31 2.52 -5.57 -2.99
N THR A 32 2.12 -4.46 -3.62
CA THR A 32 2.08 -3.15 -2.97
C THR A 32 0.88 -2.96 -2.03
N ARG A 33 -0.05 -3.91 -1.94
CA ARG A 33 -1.26 -3.75 -1.08
C ARG A 33 -0.90 -3.65 0.39
N HIS A 34 0.20 -4.29 0.83
CA HIS A 34 0.71 -4.18 2.20
C HIS A 34 1.12 -2.75 2.55
N LEU A 35 1.80 -2.07 1.62
CA LEU A 35 2.18 -0.67 1.75
C LEU A 35 0.93 0.21 1.88
N LEU A 36 -0.04 0.06 0.97
CA LEU A 36 -1.25 0.87 0.98
C LEU A 36 -2.11 0.62 2.22
N GLN A 37 -2.23 -0.64 2.65
CA GLN A 37 -2.93 -1.02 3.86
C GLN A 37 -2.30 -0.38 5.11
N THR A 38 -0.97 -0.37 5.19
CA THR A 38 -0.23 0.25 6.29
C THR A 38 -0.49 1.76 6.33
N LEU A 39 -0.45 2.43 5.18
CA LEU A 39 -0.78 3.86 5.08
C LEU A 39 -2.24 4.15 5.43
N ALA A 40 -3.18 3.34 4.93
CA ALA A 40 -4.60 3.48 5.22
C ALA A 40 -4.95 3.28 6.70
N LYS A 41 -4.13 2.52 7.43
CA LYS A 41 -4.26 2.28 8.87
C LYS A 41 -3.36 3.18 9.72
N ARG A 42 -2.73 4.21 9.15
CA ARG A 42 -1.90 5.17 9.90
C ARG A 42 -2.59 5.72 11.16
N TYR A 43 -3.90 5.97 11.10
CA TYR A 43 -4.71 6.43 12.23
C TYR A 43 -4.75 5.48 13.44
N LYS A 44 -4.33 4.22 13.29
CA LYS A 44 -4.25 3.23 14.38
C LYS A 44 -2.90 3.24 15.10
N HIS A 45 -1.92 3.99 14.59
CA HIS A 45 -0.53 3.92 15.03
C HIS A 45 -0.04 5.29 15.49
N SER A 46 0.88 5.31 16.45
CA SER A 46 1.39 6.53 17.09
C SER A 46 2.63 7.14 16.40
N TYR A 47 3.12 6.56 15.31
CA TYR A 47 4.28 7.08 14.60
C TYR A 47 3.98 8.44 13.93
N LYS A 48 4.91 9.39 14.09
CA LYS A 48 4.88 10.72 13.46
C LYS A 48 5.28 10.64 11.99
N LYS A 49 6.30 9.85 11.68
CA LYS A 49 6.88 9.69 10.34
C LYS A 49 6.97 8.22 9.96
N ILE A 50 6.75 7.93 8.68
CA ILE A 50 6.93 6.61 8.09
C ILE A 50 7.85 6.71 6.88
N SER A 51 8.83 5.80 6.79
CA SER A 51 9.69 5.62 5.62
C SER A 51 9.59 4.18 5.16
N ILE A 52 9.18 3.99 3.90
CA ILE A 52 8.99 2.67 3.30
C ILE A 52 10.01 2.51 2.17
N TYR A 53 10.83 1.49 2.28
CA TYR A 53 11.85 1.11 1.31
C TYR A 53 11.38 -0.17 0.61
N VAL A 54 11.41 -0.18 -0.72
CA VAL A 54 11.04 -1.35 -1.51
C VAL A 54 12.25 -1.80 -2.30
N TYR A 55 12.68 -3.03 -2.07
CA TYR A 55 13.68 -3.71 -2.88
C TYR A 55 12.97 -4.78 -3.72
N GLU A 56 13.04 -4.65 -5.04
CA GLU A 56 12.45 -5.60 -5.97
C GLU A 56 13.47 -5.90 -7.08
N PRO A 57 14.03 -7.12 -7.14
CA PRO A 57 15.04 -7.48 -8.14
C PRO A 57 14.46 -7.67 -9.55
N VAL A 58 13.15 -7.92 -9.67
CA VAL A 58 12.50 -8.13 -10.97
C VAL A 58 11.97 -6.80 -11.51
N VAL A 59 12.56 -6.30 -12.60
CA VAL A 59 12.23 -4.99 -13.19
C VAL A 59 10.74 -4.85 -13.53
N ASP A 60 10.11 -5.89 -14.08
CA ASP A 60 8.66 -5.88 -14.37
C ASP A 60 7.80 -5.72 -13.12
N MET A 61 8.22 -6.32 -11.99
CA MET A 61 7.52 -6.16 -10.71
C MET A 61 7.76 -4.77 -10.12
N TYR A 62 8.98 -4.25 -10.26
CA TYR A 62 9.31 -2.90 -9.82
C TYR A 62 8.49 -1.84 -10.58
N ALA A 63 8.41 -1.94 -11.91
CA ALA A 63 7.59 -1.06 -12.74
C ALA A 63 6.10 -1.16 -12.35
N ARG A 64 5.61 -2.38 -12.13
CA ARG A 64 4.25 -2.61 -11.63
C ARG A 64 4.02 -1.96 -10.27
N HIS A 65 4.96 -2.06 -9.33
CA HIS A 65 4.84 -1.41 -8.03
C HIS A 65 4.69 0.11 -8.17
N ILE A 66 5.53 0.74 -9.01
CA ILE A 66 5.45 2.18 -9.29
C ILE A 66 4.08 2.53 -9.87
N GLN A 67 3.65 1.84 -10.93
CA GLN A 67 2.38 2.11 -11.60
C GLN A 67 1.20 1.98 -10.64
N GLN A 68 1.19 0.92 -9.83
CA GLN A 68 0.17 0.70 -8.83
C GLN A 68 0.15 1.86 -7.85
N ILE A 69 1.26 2.10 -7.14
CA ILE A 69 1.34 3.15 -6.12
C ILE A 69 0.90 4.50 -6.68
N ALA A 70 1.35 4.86 -7.88
CA ALA A 70 0.92 6.08 -8.57
C ALA A 70 -0.61 6.11 -8.77
N LEU A 71 -1.20 5.04 -9.31
CA LEU A 71 -2.64 4.93 -9.54
C LEU A 71 -3.45 5.01 -8.23
N ALA A 72 -3.00 4.37 -7.16
CA ALA A 72 -3.69 4.42 -5.87
C ALA A 72 -3.71 5.85 -5.31
N LEU A 73 -2.57 6.54 -5.38
CA LEU A 73 -2.38 7.89 -4.83
C LEU A 73 -2.90 9.01 -5.75
N GLU A 74 -3.26 8.70 -6.99
CA GLU A 74 -3.81 9.69 -7.91
C GLU A 74 -5.06 10.38 -7.34
N PRO A 75 -5.28 11.69 -7.52
CA PRO A 75 -6.51 12.34 -7.07
C PRO A 75 -7.78 11.73 -7.69
N ILE A 76 -8.88 11.66 -6.93
CA ILE A 76 -10.11 10.98 -7.38
C ILE A 76 -10.85 11.75 -8.47
N ASP A 77 -10.66 13.06 -8.54
CA ASP A 77 -11.13 13.96 -9.58
C ASP A 77 -10.44 13.68 -10.93
N ARG A 78 -9.24 13.08 -10.91
CA ARG A 78 -8.52 12.64 -12.12
C ARG A 78 -8.81 11.19 -12.48
N ILE A 79 -8.86 10.30 -11.48
CA ILE A 79 -9.14 8.88 -11.68
C ILE A 79 -10.17 8.37 -10.66
N SER A 80 -11.30 7.89 -11.18
CA SER A 80 -12.40 7.38 -10.35
C SER A 80 -12.00 6.16 -9.51
N LEU A 81 -12.62 6.02 -8.33
CA LEU A 81 -12.37 4.89 -7.44
C LEU A 81 -12.64 3.54 -8.12
N SER A 82 -13.72 3.45 -8.90
CA SER A 82 -14.06 2.23 -9.65
C SER A 82 -12.95 1.84 -10.63
N TYR A 83 -12.36 2.82 -11.31
CA TYR A 83 -11.25 2.58 -12.22
C TYR A 83 -10.00 2.10 -11.49
N LYS A 84 -9.68 2.68 -10.33
CA LYS A 84 -8.57 2.22 -9.48
C LYS A 84 -8.78 0.78 -9.02
N VAL A 85 -9.97 0.45 -8.51
CA VAL A 85 -10.30 -0.91 -8.06
C VAL A 85 -10.21 -1.91 -9.21
N PHE A 86 -10.71 -1.56 -10.40
CA PHE A 86 -10.63 -2.40 -11.58
C PHE A 86 -9.19 -2.72 -11.98
N ASN A 87 -8.32 -1.71 -12.04
CA ASN A 87 -6.92 -1.87 -12.44
C ASN A 87 -6.04 -2.53 -11.36
N TYR A 88 -6.44 -2.46 -10.09
CA TYR A 88 -5.81 -3.21 -9.01
C TYR A 88 -6.23 -4.69 -8.92
N LEU A 89 -7.14 -5.13 -9.81
CA LEU A 89 -7.82 -6.44 -9.81
C LEU A 89 -8.87 -6.59 -8.68
N HIS A 90 -9.92 -7.37 -8.97
CA HIS A 90 -11.15 -7.67 -8.20
C HIS A 90 -10.94 -8.16 -6.74
N PHE A 91 -10.34 -7.34 -5.89
CA PHE A 91 -10.17 -7.67 -4.48
C PHE A 91 -10.90 -6.65 -3.61
N PRO A 92 -12.03 -7.01 -2.98
CA PRO A 92 -12.80 -6.09 -2.13
C PRO A 92 -11.96 -5.48 -0.99
N GLN A 93 -10.84 -6.10 -0.65
CA GLN A 93 -9.87 -5.58 0.32
C GLN A 93 -9.24 -4.24 -0.11
N ILE A 94 -9.00 -4.00 -1.42
CA ILE A 94 -8.37 -2.75 -1.88
C ILE A 94 -9.33 -1.56 -1.81
N LEU A 95 -10.64 -1.79 -1.98
CA LEU A 95 -11.64 -0.74 -1.89
C LEU A 95 -11.63 -0.08 -0.50
N GLY A 96 -11.59 -0.89 0.56
CA GLY A 96 -11.54 -0.38 1.93
C GLY A 96 -10.26 0.42 2.21
N VAL A 97 -9.14 0.03 1.61
CA VAL A 97 -7.85 0.74 1.69
C VAL A 97 -7.94 2.09 0.97
N LEU A 98 -8.37 2.10 -0.29
CA LEU A 98 -8.49 3.31 -1.11
C LEU A 98 -9.48 4.33 -0.53
N LEU A 99 -10.61 3.85 0.00
CA LEU A 99 -11.59 4.71 0.69
C LEU A 99 -11.02 5.39 1.94
N ARG A 100 -10.04 4.77 2.61
CA ARG A 100 -9.39 5.33 3.81
C ARG A 100 -8.26 6.27 3.45
N LEU A 101 -7.50 5.97 2.39
CA LEU A 101 -6.49 6.89 1.84
C LEU A 101 -7.11 8.23 1.39
N ARG A 102 -8.41 8.26 1.07
CA ARG A 102 -9.14 9.52 0.83
C ARG A 102 -9.24 10.42 2.06
N LYS A 103 -9.39 9.85 3.26
CA LYS A 103 -9.77 10.59 4.47
C LYS A 103 -8.59 11.19 5.24
N ASN A 104 -7.37 10.83 4.85
CA ASN A 104 -6.12 11.32 5.42
C ASN A 104 -5.44 12.27 4.45
#